data_AF-A0A4Q0PGA3-F1
#
_entry.id   AF-A0A4Q0PGA3-F1
#
_cell.length_a   1.000
_cell.length_b   1.000
_cell.length_c   1.000
_cell.angle_alpha   90.00
_cell.angle_beta   90.00
_cell.angle_gamma   90.00
#
_symmetry.space_group_name_H-M   'P 1'
#
loop_
_entity.id
_entity.type
_entity.pdbx_description
1 polymer ?
#
loop_
_entity_poly.entity_id
_entity_poly.type
_entity_poly.pdbx_seq_one_letter_code
_entity_poly.pdbx_strand_id
1 'polypeptide(L)'
;MYQFENNDFETLIAIFPNHPSEDERSFEKALWKQLQLLHDLDSEDWDASVSSNPDDTEFSFSLNGVSFYIVGMHPNSSRNARKAPFTTLVFNLHWQFEKLRTMNVYDNVRDRIRQRDAEINGSINPMLKDFGKQSEANQYSGRAVANSWKCPFLNKNLAIL
;
A
#
# COMPACT_ATOMS: atom_id res chain seq x y z
N MET A 1 -13.05 -13.77 13.06
CA MET A 1 -11.90 -14.66 13.32
C MET A 1 -11.64 -15.44 12.04
N TYR A 2 -10.62 -15.07 11.27
CA TYR A 2 -10.36 -15.66 9.96
C TYR A 2 -9.88 -17.11 10.09
N GLN A 3 -10.32 -17.98 9.19
CA GLN A 3 -9.87 -19.37 9.08
C GLN A 3 -8.80 -19.45 7.97
N PHE A 4 -7.52 -19.31 8.35
CA PHE A 4 -6.38 -19.34 7.42
C PHE A 4 -5.61 -20.67 7.48
N GLU A 5 -6.31 -21.79 7.31
CA GLU A 5 -5.67 -23.13 7.32
C GLU A 5 -4.86 -23.45 6.04
N ASN A 6 -4.90 -22.58 5.01
CA ASN A 6 -4.14 -22.77 3.76
C ASN A 6 -3.07 -21.68 3.53
N ASN A 7 -2.02 -22.01 2.77
CA ASN A 7 -0.92 -21.14 2.33
C ASN A 7 -1.24 -20.36 1.05
N ASP A 8 -2.52 -20.21 0.72
CA ASP A 8 -2.94 -19.44 -0.45
C ASP A 8 -2.79 -17.94 -0.16
N PHE A 9 -2.19 -17.25 -1.12
CA PHE A 9 -2.10 -15.79 -1.12
C PHE A 9 -3.18 -15.25 -2.06
N GLU A 10 -3.99 -14.34 -1.55
CA GLU A 10 -5.07 -13.68 -2.25
C GLU A 10 -4.75 -12.19 -2.44
N THR A 11 -5.25 -11.65 -3.54
CA THR A 11 -5.06 -10.25 -3.92
C THR A 11 -6.24 -9.79 -4.72
N LEU A 12 -6.80 -8.63 -4.37
CA LEU A 12 -7.82 -7.96 -5.16
C LEU A 12 -7.16 -6.90 -6.03
N ILE A 13 -7.46 -6.90 -7.33
CA ILE A 13 -6.93 -5.92 -8.28
C ILE A 13 -8.10 -5.12 -8.86
N ALA A 14 -8.10 -3.81 -8.62
CA ALA A 14 -9.03 -2.87 -9.22
C ALA A 14 -8.34 -2.08 -10.34
N ILE A 15 -8.88 -2.15 -11.56
CA ILE A 15 -8.32 -1.50 -12.74
C ILE A 15 -9.28 -0.41 -13.22
N PHE A 16 -8.73 0.76 -13.58
CA PHE A 16 -9.48 1.95 -13.99
C PHE A 16 -9.03 2.41 -15.39
N PRO A 17 -9.48 1.74 -16.48
CA PRO A 17 -8.99 2.04 -17.84
C PRO A 17 -9.31 3.46 -18.32
N ASN A 18 -10.42 4.04 -17.83
CA ASN A 18 -10.92 5.35 -18.25
C ASN A 18 -10.50 6.49 -17.32
N HIS A 19 -9.55 6.25 -16.41
CA HIS A 19 -9.06 7.24 -15.45
C HIS A 19 -7.53 7.36 -15.52
N PRO A 20 -6.97 7.82 -16.65
CA PRO A 20 -5.53 7.99 -16.78
C PRO A 20 -5.03 9.09 -15.81
N SER A 21 -3.83 8.89 -15.27
CA SER A 21 -3.10 9.92 -14.54
C SER A 21 -1.94 10.42 -15.37
N GLU A 22 -1.79 11.73 -15.48
CA GLU A 22 -0.77 12.37 -16.31
C GLU A 22 0.64 12.15 -15.73
N ASP A 23 0.75 12.08 -14.41
CA ASP A 23 2.00 11.95 -13.67
C ASP A 23 1.80 11.25 -12.31
N GLU A 24 2.88 11.05 -11.57
CA GLU A 24 2.83 10.40 -10.26
C GLU A 24 2.06 11.22 -9.20
N ARG A 25 2.02 12.55 -9.31
CA ARG A 25 1.36 13.41 -8.32
C ARG A 25 -0.16 13.40 -8.49
N SER A 26 -0.62 13.48 -9.73
CA SER A 26 -2.03 13.35 -10.09
C SER A 26 -2.54 11.94 -9.78
N PHE A 27 -1.72 10.90 -10.02
CA PHE A 27 -2.03 9.53 -9.58
C PHE A 27 -2.16 9.41 -8.06
N GLU A 28 -1.18 9.89 -7.30
CA GLU A 28 -1.22 9.86 -5.83
C GLU A 28 -2.46 10.56 -5.28
N LYS A 29 -2.81 11.73 -5.82
CA LYS A 29 -4.02 12.47 -5.42
C LYS A 29 -5.29 11.66 -5.70
N ALA A 30 -5.37 11.03 -6.87
CA ALA A 30 -6.52 10.19 -7.24
C ALA A 30 -6.63 8.94 -6.36
N LEU A 31 -5.51 8.27 -6.10
CA LEU A 31 -5.44 7.10 -5.21
C LEU A 31 -5.97 7.46 -3.83
N TRP A 32 -5.44 8.51 -3.19
CA TRP A 32 -5.87 8.88 -1.85
C TRP A 32 -7.31 9.36 -1.79
N LYS A 33 -7.80 10.06 -2.84
CA LYS A 33 -9.21 10.39 -2.96
C LYS A 33 -10.08 9.13 -3.00
N GLN A 34 -9.66 8.11 -3.76
CA GLN A 34 -10.38 6.84 -3.85
C GLN A 34 -10.40 6.11 -2.50
N LEU A 35 -9.27 6.07 -1.79
CA LEU A 35 -9.19 5.44 -0.46
C LEU A 35 -10.03 6.19 0.58
N GLN A 36 -10.05 7.53 0.53
CA GLN A 36 -10.94 8.32 1.39
C GLN A 36 -12.41 7.99 1.11
N LEU A 37 -12.82 7.93 -0.16
CA LEU A 37 -14.20 7.58 -0.52
C LEU A 37 -14.59 6.17 -0.04
N LEU A 38 -13.67 5.20 -0.13
CA LEU A 38 -13.90 3.86 0.40
C LEU A 38 -14.08 3.90 1.93
N HIS A 39 -13.20 4.59 2.64
CA HIS A 39 -13.30 4.75 4.10
C HIS A 39 -14.57 5.46 4.55
N ASP A 40 -14.98 6.51 3.84
CA ASP A 40 -16.19 7.25 4.15
C ASP A 40 -17.44 6.37 4.00
N LEU A 41 -17.46 5.47 3.00
CA LEU A 41 -18.54 4.53 2.72
C LEU A 41 -18.52 3.27 3.60
N ASP A 42 -17.37 2.91 4.16
CA ASP A 42 -17.22 1.70 4.96
C ASP A 42 -17.98 1.81 6.29
N SER A 43 -18.83 0.84 6.59
CA SER A 43 -19.59 0.80 7.85
C SER A 43 -18.89 0.02 8.95
N GLU A 44 -17.86 -0.77 8.60
CA GLU A 44 -17.15 -1.62 9.55
C GLU A 44 -16.11 -0.84 10.35
N ASP A 45 -15.77 -1.38 11.53
CA ASP A 45 -14.67 -0.87 12.33
C ASP A 45 -13.32 -1.11 11.62
N TRP A 46 -12.33 -0.30 11.99
CA TRP A 46 -10.95 -0.51 11.53
C TRP A 46 -10.41 -1.84 12.05
N ASP A 47 -9.64 -2.56 11.24
CA ASP A 47 -8.97 -3.79 11.65
C ASP A 47 -8.12 -3.54 12.91
N ALA A 48 -8.48 -4.20 14.00
CA ALA A 48 -7.87 -4.00 15.32
C ALA A 48 -6.41 -4.46 15.40
N SER A 49 -5.89 -5.17 14.39
CA SER A 49 -4.51 -5.62 14.33
C SER A 49 -3.53 -4.57 13.82
N VAL A 50 -4.01 -3.45 13.25
CA VAL A 50 -3.18 -2.39 12.67
C VAL A 50 -3.61 -1.01 13.16
N SER A 51 -2.70 -0.03 13.07
CA SER A 51 -3.01 1.35 13.42
C SER A 51 -3.91 1.99 12.37
N SER A 52 -4.82 2.86 12.83
CA SER A 52 -5.72 3.64 12.00
C SER A 52 -5.21 5.05 11.69
N ASN A 53 -4.07 5.41 12.29
CA ASN A 53 -3.37 6.68 12.09
C ASN A 53 -2.36 6.55 10.94
N PRO A 54 -2.51 7.30 9.82
CA PRO A 54 -1.63 7.16 8.66
C PRO A 54 -0.18 7.62 8.90
N ASP A 55 0.13 8.30 10.01
CA ASP A 55 1.49 8.65 10.39
C ASP A 55 2.18 7.57 11.26
N ASP A 56 1.45 6.54 11.70
CA ASP A 56 1.96 5.45 12.53
C ASP A 56 2.74 4.41 11.71
N THR A 57 3.81 3.84 12.28
CA THR A 57 4.59 2.79 11.61
C THR A 57 3.82 1.49 11.44
N GLU A 58 2.82 1.25 12.30
CA GLU A 58 1.93 0.09 12.25
C GLU A 58 0.64 0.36 11.47
N PHE A 59 0.56 1.48 10.74
CA PHE A 59 -0.60 1.77 9.89
C PHE A 59 -0.77 0.73 8.79
N SER A 60 -2.00 0.32 8.53
CA SER A 60 -2.38 -0.34 7.27
C SER A 60 -3.82 -0.03 6.95
N PHE A 61 -4.15 0.22 5.68
CA PHE A 61 -5.49 0.64 5.30
C PHE A 61 -6.50 -0.47 5.55
N SER A 62 -7.51 -0.18 6.38
CA SER A 62 -8.60 -1.10 6.63
C SER A 62 -9.79 -0.81 5.73
N LEU A 63 -10.40 -1.87 5.23
CA LEU A 63 -11.68 -1.84 4.53
C LEU A 63 -12.49 -3.08 4.93
N ASN A 64 -13.75 -2.89 5.32
CA ASN A 64 -14.65 -3.95 5.75
C ASN A 64 -14.05 -4.80 6.90
N GLY A 65 -13.41 -4.12 7.87
CA GLY A 65 -12.73 -4.76 9.00
C GLY A 65 -11.45 -5.53 8.66
N VAL A 66 -10.91 -5.38 7.45
CA VAL A 66 -9.74 -6.11 6.96
C VAL A 66 -8.64 -5.15 6.54
N SER A 67 -7.42 -5.36 7.02
CA SER A 67 -6.24 -4.57 6.64
C SER A 67 -5.59 -5.02 5.32
N PHE A 68 -5.17 -4.02 4.52
CA PHE A 68 -4.55 -4.20 3.21
C PHE A 68 -3.28 -3.36 3.04
N TYR A 69 -2.22 -3.99 2.53
CA TYR A 69 -1.11 -3.29 1.90
C TYR A 69 -1.45 -2.97 0.44
N ILE A 70 -1.54 -1.67 0.13
CA ILE A 70 -2.00 -1.20 -1.18
C ILE A 70 -0.81 -0.85 -2.09
N VAL A 71 -0.85 -1.37 -3.32
CA VAL A 71 0.12 -1.06 -4.38
C VAL A 71 -0.62 -0.35 -5.51
N GLY A 72 -0.41 0.96 -5.62
CA GLY A 72 -0.84 1.77 -6.76
C GLY A 72 0.10 1.69 -7.97
N MET A 73 -0.43 1.43 -9.15
CA MET A 73 0.33 1.33 -10.40
C MET A 73 -0.31 2.19 -11.50
N HIS A 74 0.51 2.79 -12.36
CA HIS A 74 0.05 3.61 -13.49
C HIS A 74 1.11 3.68 -14.60
N PRO A 75 0.74 4.04 -15.86
CA PRO A 75 1.67 4.01 -16.99
C PRO A 75 2.91 4.90 -16.81
N ASN A 76 2.73 6.03 -16.13
CA ASN A 76 3.71 7.10 -15.99
C ASN A 76 4.56 7.00 -14.71
N SER A 77 4.60 5.83 -14.07
CA SER A 77 5.42 5.62 -12.88
C SER A 77 6.91 5.70 -13.21
N SER A 78 7.70 6.34 -12.34
CA SER A 78 9.16 6.38 -12.43
C SER A 78 9.81 5.01 -12.21
N ARG A 79 9.14 4.10 -11.49
CA ARG A 79 9.62 2.75 -11.19
C ARG A 79 8.92 1.70 -12.04
N ASN A 80 9.70 0.84 -12.70
CA ASN A 80 9.16 -0.21 -13.56
C ASN A 80 8.26 -1.20 -12.81
N ALA A 81 8.56 -1.52 -11.55
CA ALA A 81 7.71 -2.38 -10.70
C ALA A 81 6.34 -1.76 -10.36
N ARG A 82 6.12 -0.48 -10.68
CA ARG A 82 4.87 0.27 -10.44
C ARG A 82 4.22 0.72 -11.75
N LYS A 83 4.71 0.25 -12.91
CA LYS A 83 4.09 0.50 -14.21
C LYS A 83 3.03 -0.55 -14.51
N ALA A 84 1.87 -0.08 -14.94
CA ALA A 84 0.80 -0.90 -15.50
C ALA A 84 0.18 -0.16 -16.69
N PRO A 85 -0.46 -0.85 -17.66
CA PRO A 85 -1.10 -0.20 -18.81
C PRO A 85 -2.23 0.77 -18.43
N PHE A 86 -2.82 0.60 -17.25
CA PHE A 86 -3.90 1.41 -16.72
C PHE A 86 -3.67 1.72 -15.25
N THR A 87 -4.30 2.78 -14.75
CA THR A 87 -4.43 3.07 -13.32
C THR A 87 -4.96 1.83 -12.61
N THR A 88 -4.20 1.31 -11.64
CA THR A 88 -4.47 0.05 -10.96
C THR A 88 -4.20 0.19 -9.47
N LEU A 89 -5.11 -0.33 -8.64
CA LEU A 89 -4.92 -0.52 -7.20
C LEU A 89 -4.90 -2.01 -6.91
N VAL A 90 -3.84 -2.46 -6.26
CA VAL A 90 -3.68 -3.86 -5.84
C VAL A 90 -3.78 -3.89 -4.32
N PHE A 91 -4.77 -4.61 -3.81
CA PHE A 91 -5.04 -4.78 -2.39
C PHE A 91 -4.52 -6.14 -1.95
N ASN A 92 -3.40 -6.14 -1.23
CA ASN A 92 -2.81 -7.35 -0.66
C ASN A 92 -3.21 -7.44 0.81
N LEU A 93 -3.70 -8.59 1.26
CA LEU A 93 -4.07 -8.75 2.67
C LEU A 93 -2.83 -8.59 3.57
N HIS A 94 -2.93 -7.78 4.63
CA HIS A 94 -1.81 -7.45 5.51
C HIS A 94 -1.23 -8.70 6.22
N TRP A 95 -2.10 -9.59 6.71
CA TRP A 95 -1.70 -10.81 7.42
C TRP A 95 -0.78 -11.73 6.60
N GLN A 96 -0.81 -11.63 5.28
CA GLN A 96 0.07 -12.40 4.40
C GLN A 96 1.54 -12.04 4.61
N PHE A 97 1.83 -10.77 4.92
CA PHE A 97 3.19 -10.33 5.25
C PHE A 97 3.62 -10.85 6.62
N GLU A 98 2.71 -10.90 7.60
CA GLU A 98 2.98 -11.57 8.88
C GLU A 98 3.29 -13.04 8.69
N LYS A 99 2.52 -13.74 7.85
CA LYS A 99 2.77 -15.15 7.51
C LYS A 99 4.13 -15.35 6.84
N LEU A 100 4.53 -14.47 5.92
CA LEU A 100 5.88 -14.53 5.32
C LEU A 100 7.00 -14.35 6.36
N ARG A 101 6.76 -13.55 7.41
CA ARG A 101 7.71 -13.37 8.52
C ARG A 101 7.76 -14.60 9.43
N THR A 102 6.62 -15.17 9.80
CA THR A 102 6.59 -16.39 10.64
C THR A 102 7.21 -17.59 9.92
N MET A 103 7.13 -17.64 8.60
CA MET A 103 7.80 -18.64 7.76
C MET A 103 9.30 -18.36 7.54
N ASN A 104 9.84 -17.25 8.06
CA ASN A 104 11.24 -16.82 7.88
C ASN A 104 11.67 -16.69 6.40
N VAL A 105 10.74 -16.40 5.49
CA VAL A 105 10.98 -16.22 4.05
C VAL A 105 10.95 -14.75 3.64
N TYR A 106 10.42 -13.86 4.49
CA TYR A 106 10.25 -12.44 4.20
C TYR A 106 11.55 -11.75 3.76
N ASP A 107 12.64 -11.94 4.51
CA ASP A 107 13.93 -11.28 4.21
C ASP A 107 14.47 -11.69 2.84
N ASN A 108 14.39 -12.98 2.49
CA ASN A 108 14.81 -13.48 1.19
C ASN A 108 13.99 -12.88 0.04
N VAL A 109 12.67 -12.76 0.22
CA VAL A 109 11.78 -12.14 -0.77
C VAL A 109 12.10 -10.66 -0.92
N ARG A 110 12.25 -9.94 0.20
CA ARG A 110 12.60 -8.51 0.23
C ARG A 110 13.92 -8.24 -0.49
N ASP A 111 14.96 -9.01 -0.17
CA ASP A 111 16.29 -8.79 -0.72
C ASP A 111 16.34 -9.09 -2.22
N ARG A 112 15.60 -10.11 -2.68
CA ARG A 112 15.43 -10.40 -4.10
C ARG A 112 14.67 -9.30 -4.85
N ILE A 113 13.64 -8.71 -4.24
CA ILE A 113 12.92 -7.56 -4.81
C ILE A 113 13.85 -6.35 -4.93
N ARG A 114 14.62 -6.04 -3.88
CA ARG A 114 15.59 -4.93 -3.87
C ARG A 114 16.69 -5.10 -4.91
N GLN A 115 17.23 -6.31 -5.04
CA GLN A 115 18.24 -6.62 -6.05
C GLN A 115 17.70 -6.36 -7.45
N ARG A 116 16.52 -6.92 -7.79
CA ARG A 116 15.90 -6.72 -9.10
C ARG A 116 15.57 -5.26 -9.38
N ASP A 117 15.10 -4.53 -8.38
CA ASP A 117 14.80 -3.10 -8.52
C ASP A 117 16.06 -2.29 -8.83
N ALA A 118 17.18 -2.59 -8.17
CA ALA A 118 18.48 -1.98 -8.46
C ALA A 118 19.01 -2.34 -9.86
N GLU A 119 18.89 -3.60 -10.28
CA GLU A 119 19.28 -4.07 -11.62
C GLU A 119 18.50 -3.36 -12.73
N ILE A 120 17.19 -3.15 -12.52
CA ILE A 120 16.28 -2.59 -13.54
C ILE A 120 16.26 -1.05 -13.54
N ASN A 121 16.38 -0.42 -12.36
CA ASN A 121 16.18 1.03 -12.21
C ASN A 121 17.46 1.75 -11.73
N GLY A 122 18.61 1.06 -11.65
CA GLY A 122 19.91 1.63 -11.27
C GLY A 122 20.09 1.96 -9.79
N SER A 123 19.05 1.79 -8.96
CA SER A 123 19.09 2.02 -7.51
C SER A 123 17.94 1.30 -6.81
N ILE A 124 18.09 0.99 -5.52
CA ILE A 124 16.98 0.51 -4.69
C ILE A 124 15.98 1.65 -4.48
N ASN A 125 14.70 1.36 -4.57
CA ASN A 125 13.62 2.29 -4.29
C ASN A 125 13.70 2.76 -2.83
N PRO A 126 13.95 4.07 -2.57
CA PRO A 126 14.06 4.58 -1.21
C PRO A 126 12.77 4.46 -0.39
N MET A 127 11.63 4.24 -1.07
CA MET A 127 10.34 4.03 -0.42
C MET A 127 10.20 2.63 0.18
N LEU A 128 10.98 1.64 -0.27
CA LEU A 128 10.97 0.26 0.25
C LEU A 128 11.78 0.15 1.56
N LYS A 129 11.45 0.97 2.56
CA LYS A 129 12.03 0.83 3.90
C LYS A 129 11.53 -0.46 4.55
N ASP A 130 12.31 -0.98 5.50
CA ASP A 130 11.89 -2.15 6.26
C ASP A 130 10.59 -1.84 7.02
N PHE A 131 9.77 -2.88 7.20
CA PHE A 131 8.53 -2.80 7.96
C PHE A 131 8.76 -2.20 9.36
N GLY A 132 7.80 -1.41 9.84
CA GLY A 132 7.87 -0.75 11.15
C GLY A 132 8.82 0.46 11.23
N LYS A 133 9.55 0.83 10.16
CA LYS A 133 10.45 2.01 10.18
C LYS A 133 9.78 3.30 9.71
N GLN A 134 8.72 3.19 8.92
CA GLN A 134 7.95 4.32 8.38
C GLN A 134 6.57 3.80 8.01
N SER A 135 5.52 4.60 8.21
CA SER A 135 4.17 4.28 7.74
C SER A 135 4.18 3.82 6.29
N GLU A 136 3.50 2.71 6.02
CA GLU A 136 3.33 2.19 4.65
C GLU A 136 2.51 3.11 3.76
N ALA A 137 1.76 4.07 4.31
CA ALA A 137 1.03 5.07 3.53
C ALA A 137 1.95 5.79 2.53
N ASN A 138 3.20 6.05 2.91
CA ASN A 138 4.20 6.66 2.03
C ASN A 138 4.47 5.85 0.75
N GLN A 139 4.17 4.54 0.75
CA GLN A 139 4.51 3.60 -0.32
C GLN A 139 3.33 3.32 -1.27
N TYR A 140 2.12 3.70 -0.89
CA TYR A 140 0.90 3.30 -1.60
C TYR A 140 0.83 3.86 -3.02
N SER A 141 1.24 5.11 -3.26
CA SER A 141 1.27 5.69 -4.60
C SER A 141 2.43 5.18 -5.46
N GLY A 142 3.50 4.70 -4.84
CA GLY A 142 4.74 4.33 -5.52
C GLY A 142 5.60 5.53 -5.94
N ARG A 143 5.13 6.76 -5.69
CA ARG A 143 5.87 8.00 -5.90
C ARG A 143 6.94 8.16 -4.81
N ALA A 144 8.12 8.64 -5.19
CA ALA A 144 9.10 9.07 -4.19
C ALA A 144 8.62 10.32 -3.45
N VAL A 145 8.62 10.29 -2.12
CA VAL A 145 8.19 11.43 -1.27
C VAL A 145 9.30 11.85 -0.31
N ALA A 146 9.30 13.13 0.05
CA ALA A 146 10.23 13.67 1.05
C ALA A 146 9.81 13.28 2.47
N ASN A 147 10.72 13.35 3.45
CA ASN A 147 10.41 13.09 4.86
C ASN A 147 9.33 14.03 5.45
N SER A 148 9.10 15.18 4.84
CA SER A 148 8.06 16.14 5.23
C SER A 148 6.69 15.85 4.60
N TRP A 149 6.57 14.79 3.79
CA TRP A 149 5.30 14.40 3.19
C TRP A 149 4.32 13.95 4.28
N LYS A 150 3.05 14.29 4.09
CA LYS A 150 1.96 13.93 4.97
C LYS A 150 0.87 13.24 4.18
N CYS A 151 0.34 12.17 4.75
CA CYS A 151 -0.76 11.45 4.14
C CYS A 151 -2.00 12.35 4.12
N PRO A 152 -2.68 12.52 2.97
CA PRO A 152 -3.90 13.33 2.89
C PRO A 152 -5.14 12.58 3.38
N PHE A 153 -5.00 11.30 3.77
CA PHE A 153 -6.08 10.48 4.32
C PHE A 153 -6.50 11.00 5.70
N LEU A 154 -7.82 11.13 5.90
CA LEU A 154 -8.41 11.53 7.16
C LEU A 154 -9.30 10.40 7.66
N ASN A 155 -8.91 9.80 8.79
CA ASN A 155 -9.76 8.82 9.42
C ASN A 155 -10.94 9.52 10.10
N LYS A 156 -12.16 9.25 9.62
CA LYS A 156 -13.42 9.77 10.21
C LYS A 156 -13.56 9.53 11.73
N ASN A 157 -12.90 8.51 12.28
CA ASN A 157 -12.94 8.17 13.71
C ASN A 157 -11.79 8.80 14.53
N LEU A 158 -10.79 9.40 13.88
CA LEU A 158 -9.70 10.13 14.56
C LEU A 158 -9.93 11.65 14.60
N ALA A 159 -10.97 12.16 13.92
CA ALA A 159 -11.25 13.59 13.78
C ALA A 159 -11.93 14.25 15.01
N ILE A 160 -11.78 13.66 16.21
CA ILE A 160 -12.28 14.25 17.47
C ILE A 160 -11.10 14.42 18.43
N LEU A 161 -10.34 15.50 18.25
CA LEU A 161 -9.60 16.22 19.31
C LEU A 161 -9.51 17.71 18.95
#